data_AF-A0A562RLZ2-F1
#
_entry.id   AF-A0A562RLZ2-F1
#
_cell.length_a   1.000
_cell.length_b   1.000
_cell.length_c   1.000
_cell.angle_alpha   90.00
_cell.angle_beta   90.00
_cell.angle_gamma   90.00
#
_symmetry.space_group_name_H-M   'P 1'
#
loop_
_entity.id
_entity.type
_entity.pdbx_description
1 polymer ?
#
loop_
_entity_poly.entity_id
_entity_poly.type
_entity_poly.pdbx_seq_one_letter_code
_entity_poly.pdbx_strand_id
1 'polypeptide(L)'
;MNRTGLANAFGFFMLIGGVPCVLAIAVFFRIGAAHESGISSGGNALGLMMMSLWAYGIALASCVAGLLYFGYAALKYRMFPTSWHRLVICWSICLVIGPVLYLFAT
;
A
#
# COMPACT_ATOMS: atom_id res chain seq x y z
N MET A 1 5.76 -1.14 27.07
CA MET A 1 5.47 -0.23 25.93
C MET A 1 4.00 0.17 25.98
N ASN A 2 3.67 1.46 25.96
CA ASN A 2 2.27 1.93 26.04
C ASN A 2 1.45 1.45 24.83
N ARG A 3 0.20 1.02 25.06
CA ARG A 3 -0.69 0.44 24.02
C ARG A 3 -0.95 1.41 22.85
N THR A 4 -1.02 2.71 23.14
CA THR A 4 -1.10 3.79 22.16
C THR A 4 0.17 3.95 21.32
N GLY A 5 1.35 3.72 21.89
CA GLY A 5 2.61 3.74 21.16
C GLY A 5 2.72 2.58 20.17
N LEU A 6 2.22 1.39 20.55
CA LEU A 6 2.18 0.23 19.65
C LEU A 6 1.22 0.47 18.46
N ALA A 7 0.02 1.01 18.72
CA ALA A 7 -0.93 1.36 17.67
C ALA A 7 -0.39 2.43 16.70
N ASN A 8 0.35 3.42 17.21
CA ASN A 8 1.01 4.42 16.38
C ASN A 8 2.15 3.83 15.55
N ALA A 9 2.95 2.92 16.12
CA ALA A 9 3.99 2.21 15.37
C ALA A 9 3.39 1.40 14.21
N PHE A 10 2.31 0.65 14.45
CA PHE A 10 1.60 -0.07 13.38
C PHE A 10 1.04 0.86 12.30
N GLY A 11 0.47 2.01 12.69
CA GLY A 11 0.05 3.03 11.73
C GLY A 11 1.22 3.57 10.88
N PHE A 12 2.38 3.82 11.49
CA PHE A 12 3.58 4.23 10.76
C PHE A 12 4.10 3.13 9.83
N PHE A 13 4.11 1.87 10.26
CA PHE A 13 4.52 0.75 9.40
C PHE A 13 3.59 0.56 8.20
N MET A 14 2.27 0.76 8.38
CA MET A 14 1.32 0.75 7.27
C MET A 14 1.63 1.88 6.26
N LEU A 15 1.92 3.09 6.73
CA LEU A 15 2.29 4.21 5.85
C LEU A 15 3.60 3.95 5.11
N ILE A 16 4.65 3.52 5.81
CA ILE A 16 5.97 3.24 5.22
C ILE A 16 5.87 2.10 4.21
N GLY A 17 5.12 1.03 4.52
CA GLY A 17 4.90 -0.08 3.60
C GLY A 17 4.17 0.31 2.32
N GLY A 18 3.41 1.41 2.32
CA GLY A 18 2.74 1.95 1.13
C GLY A 18 3.64 2.83 0.23
N VAL A 19 4.77 3.33 0.73
CA VAL A 19 5.68 4.20 -0.04
C VAL A 19 6.24 3.50 -1.30
N PRO A 20 6.71 2.23 -1.24
CA PRO A 20 7.16 1.51 -2.43
C PRO A 20 6.06 1.37 -3.49
N CYS A 21 4.79 1.21 -3.09
CA CYS A 21 3.66 1.14 -4.01
C CYS A 21 3.45 2.46 -4.76
N VAL A 22 3.43 3.58 -4.04
CA VAL A 22 3.26 4.90 -4.67
C VAL A 22 4.41 5.18 -5.65
N LEU A 23 5.63 4.83 -5.26
CA LEU A 23 6.81 5.00 -6.11
C LEU A 23 6.72 4.12 -7.36
N ALA A 24 6.34 2.84 -7.22
CA ALA A 24 6.17 1.93 -8.35
C ALA A 24 5.09 2.42 -9.33
N ILE A 25 3.94 2.90 -8.82
CA ILE A 25 2.86 3.48 -9.63
C ILE A 25 3.37 4.70 -10.40
N ALA A 26 4.05 5.64 -9.72
CA ALA A 26 4.57 6.85 -10.35
C ALA A 26 5.59 6.55 -11.47
N VAL A 27 6.47 5.57 -11.26
CA VAL A 27 7.44 5.13 -12.28
C VAL A 27 6.73 4.41 -13.43
N PHE A 28 5.68 3.62 -13.16
CA PHE A 28 4.89 2.96 -14.19
C PHE A 28 4.23 3.97 -15.14
N PHE A 29 3.59 5.02 -14.61
CA PHE A 29 3.02 6.10 -15.42
C PHE A 29 4.07 6.84 -16.25
N ARG A 30 5.25 7.11 -15.68
CA ARG A 30 6.36 7.75 -16.40
C ARG A 30 6.87 6.90 -17.56
N ILE A 31 6.94 5.59 -17.38
CA ILE A 31 7.41 4.68 -18.42
C ILE A 31 6.33 4.44 -19.48
N GLY A 32 5.05 4.36 -19.10
CA GLY A 32 3.94 4.34 -20.05
C GLY A 32 3.97 5.57 -20.98
N ALA A 33 4.12 6.76 -20.40
CA ALA A 33 4.26 8.00 -21.17
C ALA A 33 5.51 8.02 -22.07
N ALA A 34 6.61 7.40 -21.64
CA ALA A 34 7.84 7.27 -22.45
C ALA A 34 7.75 6.15 -23.52
N HIS A 35 6.83 5.20 -23.36
CA HIS A 35 6.59 4.15 -24.35
C HIS A 35 5.71 4.65 -25.49
N GLU A 36 4.74 5.53 -25.20
CA GLU A 36 3.97 6.24 -26.22
C GLU A 36 4.84 7.13 -27.11
N SER A 37 6.01 7.58 -26.63
CA SER A 37 6.99 8.33 -27.43
C SER A 37 7.93 7.44 -28.27
N GLY A 38 7.65 6.14 -28.39
CA GLY A 38 8.34 5.24 -29.33
C GLY A 38 9.71 4.72 -28.86
N ILE A 39 10.06 4.92 -27.59
CA ILE A 39 11.32 4.43 -27.02
C ILE A 39 11.12 3.00 -26.50
N SER A 40 11.75 2.02 -27.17
CA SER A 40 11.73 0.59 -26.80
C SER A 40 12.18 0.39 -25.33
N SER A 41 11.25 -0.05 -24.47
CA SER A 41 11.43 -0.16 -23.00
C SER A 41 11.20 -1.59 -22.47
N GLY A 42 11.36 -2.63 -23.32
CA GLY A 42 11.02 -4.02 -22.97
C GLY A 42 11.69 -4.56 -21.70
N GLY A 43 12.98 -4.25 -21.47
CA GLY A 43 13.70 -4.66 -20.26
C GLY A 43 13.31 -3.87 -19.00
N ASN A 44 12.98 -2.59 -19.15
CA ASN A 44 12.50 -1.74 -18.05
C ASN A 44 11.10 -2.15 -17.59
N ALA A 45 10.23 -2.55 -18.51
CA ALA A 45 8.86 -2.97 -18.21
C ALA A 45 8.81 -4.21 -17.30
N LEU A 46 9.65 -5.22 -17.57
CA LEU A 46 9.67 -6.47 -16.81
C LEU A 46 10.24 -6.26 -15.39
N GLY A 47 11.29 -5.46 -15.27
CA GLY A 47 11.83 -5.03 -13.97
C GLY A 47 10.81 -4.26 -13.14
N LEU A 48 10.04 -3.37 -13.77
CA LEU A 48 8.96 -2.65 -13.09
C LEU A 48 7.79 -3.53 -12.69
N MET A 49 7.43 -4.49 -13.54
CA MET A 49 6.37 -5.43 -13.23
C MET A 49 6.75 -6.26 -11.99
N MET A 50 8.01 -6.69 -11.89
CA MET A 50 8.50 -7.41 -10.72
C MET A 50 8.55 -6.50 -9.47
N MET A 51 9.06 -5.27 -9.58
CA MET A 51 9.09 -4.31 -8.48
C MET A 51 7.69 -3.94 -7.97
N SER A 52 6.73 -3.75 -8.87
CA SER A 52 5.34 -3.43 -8.53
C SER A 52 4.63 -4.62 -7.88
N LEU A 53 4.91 -5.86 -8.30
CA LEU A 53 4.39 -7.06 -7.66
C LEU A 53 4.86 -7.18 -6.20
N TRP A 54 6.17 -6.98 -5.96
CA TRP A 54 6.73 -7.00 -4.60
C TRP A 54 6.24 -5.84 -3.74
N ALA A 55 6.19 -4.63 -4.29
CA ALA A 55 5.66 -3.45 -3.60
C ALA A 55 4.19 -3.67 -3.20
N TYR A 56 3.37 -4.19 -4.13
CA TYR A 56 1.98 -4.53 -3.86
C TYR A 56 1.85 -5.61 -2.79
N GLY A 57 2.67 -6.66 -2.85
CA GLY A 57 2.71 -7.70 -1.82
C GLY A 57 3.02 -7.16 -0.43
N ILE A 58 4.00 -6.24 -0.32
CA ILE A 58 4.34 -5.57 0.94
C ILE A 58 3.19 -4.69 1.43
N ALA A 59 2.58 -3.89 0.56
CA ALA A 59 1.46 -3.04 0.92
C ALA A 59 0.23 -3.85 1.36
N LEU A 60 -0.05 -4.97 0.69
CA LEU A 60 -1.14 -5.88 1.05
C LEU A 60 -0.87 -6.56 2.39
N ALA A 61 0.35 -7.09 2.60
CA ALA A 61 0.74 -7.69 3.87
C ALA A 61 0.67 -6.69 5.03
N SER A 62 1.17 -5.46 4.83
CA SER A 62 1.07 -4.38 5.83
C SER A 62 -0.38 -3.98 6.10
N CYS A 63 -1.22 -3.91 5.07
CA CYS A 63 -2.64 -3.60 5.21
C CYS A 63 -3.37 -4.69 6.03
N VAL A 64 -3.15 -5.96 5.70
CA VAL A 64 -3.74 -7.10 6.41
C VAL A 64 -3.24 -7.15 7.85
N ALA A 65 -1.94 -6.99 8.10
CA ALA A 65 -1.38 -6.98 9.44
C ALA A 65 -1.96 -5.84 10.31
N GLY A 66 -2.10 -4.65 9.74
CA GLY A 66 -2.73 -3.51 10.42
C GLY A 66 -4.21 -3.74 10.73
N LEU A 67 -4.99 -4.26 9.77
CA LEU A 67 -6.40 -4.60 9.97
C LEU A 67 -6.59 -5.69 11.03
N LEU A 68 -5.75 -6.74 11.01
CA LEU A 68 -5.77 -7.79 12.03
C LEU A 68 -5.43 -7.22 13.42
N TYR A 69 -4.43 -6.34 13.51
CA TYR A 69 -4.07 -5.70 14.77
C TYR A 69 -5.21 -4.83 15.32
N PHE A 70 -5.78 -3.94 14.49
CA PHE A 70 -6.88 -3.06 14.93
C PHE A 70 -8.17 -3.84 15.18
N GLY A 71 -8.47 -4.88 14.40
CA GLY A 71 -9.61 -5.78 14.63
C GLY A 71 -9.46 -6.56 15.94
N TYR A 72 -8.28 -7.13 16.20
CA TYR A 72 -7.99 -7.81 17.46
C TYR A 72 -8.04 -6.84 18.66
N ALA A 73 -7.50 -5.63 18.50
CA ALA A 73 -7.52 -4.61 19.54
C ALA A 73 -8.93 -4.12 19.86
N ALA A 74 -9.79 -3.98 18.84
CA ALA A 74 -11.18 -3.62 19.01
C ALA A 74 -11.97 -4.72 19.75
N LEU A 75 -11.78 -5.99 19.38
CA LEU A 75 -12.46 -7.13 19.99
C LEU A 75 -12.00 -7.39 21.43
N LYS A 76 -10.69 -7.40 21.69
CA LYS A 76 -10.13 -7.81 22.99
C LYS A 76 -10.04 -6.69 24.01
N TYR A 77 -9.78 -5.45 23.57
CA TYR A 77 -9.50 -4.33 24.46
C TYR A 77 -10.53 -3.20 24.38
N ARG A 78 -11.57 -3.31 23.54
CA ARG A 78 -12.55 -2.24 23.25
C ARG A 78 -11.89 -0.89 22.91
N MET A 79 -10.66 -0.93 22.39
CA MET A 79 -9.96 0.26 21.93
C MET A 79 -10.43 0.57 20.52
N PHE A 80 -11.20 1.65 20.39
CA PHE A 80 -11.61 2.14 19.08
C PHE A 80 -10.44 2.88 18.41
N PRO A 81 -10.23 2.66 17.11
CA PRO A 81 -9.22 3.40 16.36
C PRO A 81 -9.56 4.89 16.38
N THR A 82 -8.56 5.70 16.69
CA THR A 82 -8.65 7.17 16.64
C THR A 82 -8.83 7.64 15.20
N SER A 83 -9.25 8.88 14.98
CA SER A 83 -9.42 9.46 13.64
C SER A 83 -8.15 9.32 12.79
N TRP A 84 -6.96 9.44 13.41
CA TRP A 84 -5.68 9.22 12.74
C TRP A 84 -5.51 7.79 12.24
N HIS A 85 -5.78 6.78 13.08
CA HIS A 85 -5.67 5.38 12.69
C HIS A 85 -6.66 5.03 11.57
N ARG A 86 -7.87 5.61 11.61
CA ARG A 86 -8.87 5.43 10.54
C ARG A 86 -8.40 5.99 9.20
N LEU A 87 -7.75 7.16 9.20
CA LEU A 87 -7.17 7.73 7.99
C LEU A 87 -6.09 6.82 7.39
N VAL A 88 -5.19 6.28 8.23
CA VAL A 88 -4.13 5.36 7.77
C VAL A 88 -4.71 4.05 7.22
N ILE A 89 -5.75 3.50 7.87
CA ILE A 89 -6.46 2.31 7.38
C ILE A 89 -7.12 2.60 6.04
N CYS A 90 -7.87 3.70 5.93
CA CYS A 90 -8.54 4.10 4.69
C CYS A 90 -7.53 4.31 3.55
N TRP A 91 -6.42 5.00 3.83
CA TRP A 91 -5.33 5.19 2.88
C TRP A 91 -4.73 3.87 2.39
N SER A 92 -4.44 2.95 3.31
CA SER A 92 -3.88 1.63 2.98
C SER A 92 -4.85 0.80 2.13
N ILE A 93 -6.15 0.85 2.45
CA ILE A 93 -7.20 0.20 1.68
C ILE A 93 -7.26 0.78 0.26
N CYS A 94 -7.28 2.10 0.11
CA CYS A 94 -7.27 2.75 -1.21
C CYS A 94 -6.05 2.37 -2.04
N LEU A 95 -4.88 2.26 -1.42
CA LEU A 95 -3.63 1.83 -2.07
C LEU A 95 -3.67 0.38 -2.56
N VAL A 96 -4.37 -0.50 -1.85
CA VAL A 96 -4.51 -1.91 -2.23
C VAL A 96 -5.62 -2.11 -3.25
N ILE A 97 -6.73 -1.37 -3.13
CA ILE A 97 -7.89 -1.47 -4.04
C ILE A 97 -7.63 -0.78 -5.38
N GLY A 98 -6.92 0.34 -5.40
CA GLY A 98 -6.66 1.11 -6.63
C GLY A 98 -6.06 0.28 -7.77
N PRO A 99 -4.95 -0.45 -7.55
CA PRO A 99 -4.35 -1.33 -8.56
C PRO A 99 -5.29 -2.45 -9.01
N VAL A 100 -6.11 -3.00 -8.10
CA VAL A 100 -7.08 -4.04 -8.42
C VAL A 100 -8.17 -3.51 -9.33
N LEU A 101 -8.73 -2.34 -9.01
CA LEU A 101 -9.73 -1.69 -9.86
C LEU A 101 -9.15 -1.33 -11.24
N TYR A 102 -7.91 -0.88 -11.30
CA TYR A 102 -7.23 -0.60 -12.57
C TYR A 102 -7.14 -1.87 -13.43
N LEU A 103 -6.68 -2.99 -12.84
CA LEU A 103 -6.60 -4.29 -13.53
C LEU A 103 -7.96 -4.83 -14.00
N PHE A 104 -9.05 -4.54 -13.28
CA PHE A 104 -10.40 -4.96 -13.69
C PHE A 104 -11.05 -4.00 -14.70
N ALA A 105 -10.60 -2.74 -14.76
CA ALA A 105 -11.14 -1.73 -15.67
C ALA A 105 -10.45 -1.71 -17.05
N THR A 106 -9.23 -2.23 -17.14
CA THR A 106 -8.50 -2.51 -18.40
C THR A 106 -8.78 -3.92 -18.91
#